data_AF-X1R8N6-F1
#
_entry.id   AF-X1R8N6-F1
#
_cell.length_a   1.000
_cell.length_b   1.000
_cell.length_c   1.000
_cell.angle_alpha   90.00
_cell.angle_beta   90.00
_cell.angle_gamma   90.00
#
_symmetry.space_group_name_H-M   'P 1'
#
loop_
_entity.id
_entity.type
_entity.pdbx_description
1 polymer ?
#
loop_
_entity_poly.entity_id
_entity_poly.type
_entity_poly.pdbx_seq_one_letter_code
_entity_poly.pdbx_strand_id
1 'polypeptide(L)'
;ASDSNFTITGIGLLYRYGYFKQILSVNGEQHEIYDTEHYSKLPLIPAKDEKGIWKTISIVFPGRTVTARIWEVKVGRVSLYLLDTDHEDNLEKDRFITHHLYGGDKENRLKQELLLGIGGIRILRVLGINADLFHSNEGHSAFIGLERLRILISENNLSFTEALEVVRASTLFTTHTPVPAGHDAFDENLLRTYIAHYPERLKISWDEFMAFGRSNPENGNEKFNMSYLAAKLSQEVNAVSKLHGEVTREMFSKLWQGYLPRFVIRGEKGKIKTN
;
A
#
# COMPACT_ATOMS: atom_id res chain seq x y z
N ALA A 1 4.89 14.56 13.00
CA ALA A 1 3.43 14.35 13.19
C ALA A 1 3.04 14.54 14.64
N SER A 2 3.45 13.62 15.54
CA SER A 2 3.17 13.70 16.98
C SER A 2 3.61 15.03 17.62
N ASP A 3 4.85 15.47 17.35
CA ASP A 3 5.40 16.69 17.95
C ASP A 3 4.70 17.97 17.46
N SER A 4 4.21 17.94 16.22
CA SER A 4 3.51 19.05 15.57
C SER A 4 1.99 19.03 15.79
N ASN A 5 1.49 18.11 16.64
CA ASN A 5 0.07 17.98 16.98
C ASN A 5 -0.88 17.77 15.78
N PHE A 6 -0.41 17.08 14.72
CA PHE A 6 -1.27 16.66 13.62
C PHE A 6 -1.92 15.31 13.91
N THR A 7 -3.23 15.21 13.67
CA THR A 7 -3.99 13.96 13.72
C THR A 7 -3.65 13.11 12.50
N ILE A 8 -2.74 12.15 12.68
CA ILE A 8 -2.33 11.19 11.65
C ILE A 8 -2.44 9.79 12.23
N THR A 9 -2.88 8.84 11.42
CA THR A 9 -2.87 7.41 11.74
C THR A 9 -1.99 6.69 10.73
N GLY A 10 -1.01 5.94 11.22
CA GLY A 10 -0.17 5.07 10.39
C GLY A 10 -0.81 3.70 10.21
N ILE A 11 -0.58 3.07 9.06
CA ILE A 11 -1.03 1.71 8.78
C ILE A 11 0.13 0.94 8.13
N GLY A 12 0.40 -0.26 8.62
CA GLY A 12 1.45 -1.13 8.10
C GLY A 12 1.16 -2.61 8.29
N LEU A 13 2.14 -3.44 7.95
CA LEU A 13 2.14 -4.87 8.23
C LEU A 13 3.03 -5.16 9.45
N LEU A 14 2.61 -6.07 10.32
CA LEU A 14 3.43 -6.54 11.43
C LEU A 14 4.30 -7.70 10.94
N TYR A 15 5.59 -7.46 10.69
CA TYR A 15 6.48 -8.50 10.22
C TYR A 15 7.05 -9.34 11.37
N ARG A 16 6.83 -10.67 11.33
CA ARG A 16 7.29 -11.61 12.36
C ARG A 16 8.81 -11.70 12.49
N TYR A 17 9.53 -11.60 11.37
CA TYR A 17 10.99 -11.75 11.31
C TYR A 17 11.70 -10.47 10.87
N GLY A 18 10.97 -9.35 10.77
CA GLY A 18 11.50 -8.07 10.32
C GLY A 18 12.30 -8.17 9.01
N TYR A 19 13.47 -7.52 9.00
CA TYR A 19 14.52 -7.69 8.00
C TYR A 19 15.60 -8.62 8.55
N PHE A 20 16.44 -9.20 7.69
CA PHE A 20 17.52 -10.07 8.16
C PHE A 20 18.57 -9.28 8.94
N LYS A 21 19.15 -9.94 9.94
CA LYS A 21 20.36 -9.50 10.61
C LYS A 21 21.56 -9.94 9.77
N GLN A 22 22.33 -8.96 9.30
CA GLN A 22 23.54 -9.22 8.52
C GLN A 22 24.67 -9.65 9.47
N ILE A 23 25.28 -10.80 9.19
CA ILE A 23 26.52 -11.23 9.83
C ILE A 23 27.57 -11.40 8.73
N LEU A 24 28.72 -10.77 8.92
CA LEU A 24 29.87 -10.98 8.05
C LEU A 24 30.73 -12.10 8.65
N SER A 25 31.02 -13.12 7.84
CA SER A 25 31.97 -14.16 8.22
C SER A 25 33.37 -13.58 8.34
N VAL A 26 34.28 -14.32 8.99
CA VAL A 26 35.71 -13.98 9.04
C VAL A 26 36.35 -13.87 7.65
N ASN A 27 35.73 -14.44 6.62
CA ASN A 27 36.18 -14.36 5.22
C ASN A 27 35.51 -13.20 4.45
N GLY A 28 34.67 -12.40 5.10
CA GLY A 28 33.94 -11.28 4.48
C GLY A 28 32.66 -11.69 3.74
N GLU A 29 32.20 -12.93 3.88
CA GLU A 29 30.94 -13.38 3.28
C GLU A 29 29.74 -12.91 4.10
N GLN A 30 28.68 -12.48 3.43
CA GLN A 30 27.43 -12.11 4.09
C GLN A 30 26.58 -13.35 4.38
N HIS A 31 26.17 -13.49 5.64
CA HIS A 31 25.16 -14.43 6.10
C HIS A 31 23.94 -13.68 6.65
N GLU A 32 22.76 -14.18 6.34
CA GLU A 32 21.48 -13.61 6.75
C GLU A 32 20.89 -14.44 7.91
N ILE A 33 20.63 -13.81 9.05
CA ILE A 33 19.93 -14.43 10.18
C ILE A 33 18.55 -13.79 10.34
N TYR A 34 17.53 -14.63 10.39
CA TYR A 34 16.14 -14.21 10.62
C TYR A 34 15.73 -14.61 12.03
N ASP A 35 15.89 -13.69 12.98
CA ASP A 35 15.44 -13.89 14.36
C ASP A 35 13.93 -13.59 14.45
N THR A 36 13.17 -14.41 15.20
CA THR A 36 11.76 -14.12 15.45
C THR A 36 11.62 -12.92 16.37
N GLU A 37 10.81 -11.94 15.99
CA GLU A 37 10.39 -10.88 16.91
C GLU A 37 9.47 -11.45 17.99
N HIS A 38 9.83 -11.20 19.24
CA HIS A 38 8.97 -11.56 20.37
C HIS A 38 7.96 -10.43 20.59
N TYR A 39 6.73 -10.59 20.10
CA TYR A 39 5.68 -9.57 20.23
C TYR A 39 5.44 -9.11 21.67
N SER A 40 5.69 -9.98 22.67
CA SER A 40 5.60 -9.64 24.10
C SER A 40 6.63 -8.60 24.57
N LYS A 41 7.70 -8.37 23.81
CA LYS A 41 8.73 -7.36 24.08
C LYS A 41 8.50 -6.05 23.31
N LEU A 42 7.51 -6.03 22.42
CA LEU A 42 7.16 -4.86 21.63
C LEU A 42 5.98 -4.13 22.29
N PRO A 43 5.87 -2.80 22.14
CA PRO A 43 4.74 -2.01 22.66
C PRO A 43 3.47 -2.19 21.80
N LEU A 44 3.12 -3.45 21.52
CA LEU A 44 1.97 -3.85 20.71
C LEU A 44 0.75 -4.06 21.60
N ILE A 45 -0.33 -3.35 21.28
CA ILE A 45 -1.62 -3.44 21.98
C ILE A 45 -2.60 -4.16 21.05
N PRO A 46 -3.17 -5.32 21.44
CA PRO A 46 -4.24 -5.96 20.71
C PRO A 46 -5.44 -5.03 20.53
N ALA A 47 -5.86 -4.75 19.29
CA ALA A 47 -7.13 -4.05 19.07
C ALA A 47 -8.28 -5.04 19.26
N LYS A 48 -9.01 -4.88 20.37
CA LYS A 48 -10.12 -5.76 20.76
C LYS A 48 -11.43 -4.98 20.82
N ASP A 49 -12.54 -5.69 20.69
CA ASP A 49 -13.88 -5.15 20.95
C ASP A 49 -14.21 -5.13 22.45
N GLU A 50 -15.40 -4.66 22.80
CA GLU A 50 -15.89 -4.58 24.18
C GLU A 50 -15.98 -5.94 24.88
N LYS A 51 -16.02 -7.04 24.12
CA LYS A 51 -16.05 -8.41 24.62
C LYS A 51 -14.66 -9.03 24.75
N GLY A 52 -13.60 -8.28 24.44
CA GLY A 52 -12.21 -8.76 24.47
C GLY A 52 -11.83 -9.65 23.28
N ILE A 53 -12.67 -9.69 22.23
CA ILE A 53 -12.43 -10.42 20.99
C ILE A 53 -11.59 -9.56 20.06
N TRP A 54 -10.67 -10.17 19.31
CA TRP A 54 -9.85 -9.48 18.32
C TRP A 54 -10.71 -8.77 17.28
N LYS A 55 -10.40 -7.49 17.04
CA LYS A 55 -10.83 -6.82 15.82
C LYS A 55 -9.99 -7.34 14.67
N THR A 56 -10.66 -7.80 13.62
CA THR A 56 -10.02 -8.37 12.44
C THR A 56 -10.58 -7.76 11.16
N ILE A 57 -9.78 -7.76 10.10
CA ILE A 57 -10.26 -7.56 8.73
C ILE A 57 -10.10 -8.85 7.94
N SER A 58 -10.83 -8.97 6.84
CA SER A 58 -10.78 -10.14 5.97
C SER A 58 -10.51 -9.71 4.53
N ILE A 59 -9.75 -10.52 3.79
CA ILE A 59 -9.46 -10.36 2.36
C ILE A 59 -9.75 -11.69 1.66
N VAL A 60 -10.43 -11.61 0.53
CA VAL A 60 -10.80 -12.79 -0.26
C VAL A 60 -9.66 -13.10 -1.23
N PHE A 61 -9.11 -14.31 -1.12
CA PHE A 61 -8.11 -14.89 -2.02
C PHE A 61 -8.71 -16.09 -2.77
N PRO A 62 -8.03 -16.63 -3.79
CA PRO A 62 -8.50 -17.80 -4.51
C PRO A 62 -8.84 -18.96 -3.56
N GLY A 63 -10.11 -19.34 -3.54
CA GLY A 63 -10.64 -20.46 -2.77
C GLY A 63 -10.68 -20.28 -1.26
N ARG A 64 -10.35 -19.09 -0.71
CA ARG A 64 -10.30 -18.88 0.76
C ARG A 64 -10.40 -17.41 1.16
N THR A 65 -10.69 -17.18 2.43
CA THR A 65 -10.62 -15.86 3.04
C THR A 65 -9.45 -15.83 4.01
N VAL A 66 -8.57 -14.85 3.87
CA VAL A 66 -7.48 -14.58 4.81
C VAL A 66 -7.95 -13.51 5.77
N THR A 67 -7.71 -13.72 7.06
CA THR A 67 -8.06 -12.76 8.11
C THR A 67 -6.79 -12.14 8.69
N ALA A 68 -6.84 -10.88 9.08
CA ALA A 68 -5.71 -10.23 9.74
C ALA A 68 -6.15 -9.62 11.07
N ARG A 69 -5.40 -9.92 12.12
CA ARG A 69 -5.52 -9.29 13.44
C ARG A 69 -4.94 -7.89 13.39
N ILE A 70 -5.55 -6.99 14.14
CA ILE A 70 -5.15 -5.59 14.20
C ILE A 70 -4.40 -5.36 15.51
N TRP A 71 -3.16 -4.89 15.38
CA TRP A 71 -2.35 -4.42 16.50
C TRP A 71 -2.23 -2.91 16.47
N GLU A 72 -2.20 -2.27 17.62
CA GLU A 72 -1.96 -0.84 17.78
C GLU A 72 -0.60 -0.61 18.46
N VAL A 73 0.15 0.35 17.94
CA VAL A 73 1.33 0.94 18.57
C VAL A 73 1.07 2.42 18.77
N LYS A 74 1.21 2.91 19.99
CA LYS A 74 1.17 4.36 20.29
C LYS A 74 2.54 4.97 20.02
N VAL A 75 2.60 5.92 19.10
CA VAL A 75 3.81 6.71 18.81
C VAL A 75 3.54 8.15 19.25
N GLY A 76 3.84 8.45 20.52
CA GLY A 76 3.45 9.71 21.13
C GLY A 76 1.92 9.86 21.12
N ARG A 77 1.41 10.85 20.37
CA ARG A 77 -0.04 11.12 20.25
C ARG A 77 -0.72 10.43 19.06
N VAL A 78 0.06 9.81 18.16
CA VAL A 78 -0.48 9.16 16.96
C VAL A 78 -0.54 7.64 17.14
N SER A 79 -1.50 7.02 16.47
CA SER A 79 -1.63 5.56 16.43
C SER A 79 -1.03 5.01 15.14
N LEU A 80 -0.26 3.93 15.27
CA LEU A 80 0.16 3.08 14.16
C LEU A 80 -0.57 1.74 14.30
N TYR A 81 -1.36 1.38 13.29
CA TYR A 81 -2.01 0.09 13.24
C TYR A 81 -1.25 -0.88 12.34
N LEU A 82 -1.04 -2.10 12.81
CA LEU A 82 -0.29 -3.13 12.10
C LEU A 82 -1.17 -4.36 11.88
N LEU A 83 -1.18 -4.85 10.64
CA LEU A 83 -1.92 -6.03 10.22
C LEU A 83 -1.05 -7.28 10.35
N ASP A 84 -1.60 -8.32 10.98
CA ASP A 84 -0.92 -9.58 11.25
C ASP A 84 -1.76 -10.77 10.76
N THR A 85 -1.19 -11.56 9.86
CA THR A 85 -1.82 -12.80 9.35
C THR A 85 -1.29 -14.05 10.04
N ASP A 86 -0.28 -13.94 10.91
CA ASP A 86 0.32 -15.06 11.64
C ASP A 86 -0.55 -15.46 12.84
N HIS A 87 -1.68 -16.10 12.55
CA HIS A 87 -2.58 -16.64 13.58
C HIS A 87 -3.36 -17.87 13.12
N GLU A 88 -3.94 -18.56 14.09
CA GLU A 88 -4.48 -19.90 13.98
C GLU A 88 -5.63 -20.05 12.96
N ASP A 89 -6.42 -19.00 12.72
CA ASP A 89 -7.56 -19.07 11.79
C ASP A 89 -7.13 -19.06 10.32
N ASN A 90 -5.87 -18.71 10.04
CA ASN A 90 -5.31 -18.74 8.69
C ASN A 90 -4.57 -20.05 8.42
N LEU A 91 -4.59 -20.46 7.15
CA LEU A 91 -3.73 -21.53 6.65
C LEU A 91 -2.26 -21.13 6.80
N GLU A 92 -1.39 -22.11 7.02
CA GLU A 92 0.05 -21.90 7.21
C GLU A 92 0.68 -21.03 6.10
N LYS A 93 0.31 -21.28 4.84
CA LYS A 93 0.78 -20.50 3.68
C LYS A 93 0.36 -19.02 3.69
N ASP A 94 -0.71 -18.67 4.40
CA ASP A 94 -1.22 -17.29 4.49
C ASP A 94 -0.64 -16.55 5.70
N ARG A 95 -0.20 -17.28 6.73
CA ARG A 95 0.59 -16.71 7.83
C ARG A 95 1.89 -16.10 7.30
N PHE A 96 2.49 -16.76 6.30
CA PHE A 96 3.73 -16.31 5.66
C PHE A 96 3.67 -14.90 5.04
N ILE A 97 2.48 -14.38 4.74
CA ILE A 97 2.29 -13.04 4.16
C ILE A 97 2.97 -11.97 5.04
N THR A 98 2.89 -12.12 6.36
CA THR A 98 3.43 -11.17 7.34
C THR A 98 4.71 -11.68 8.01
N HIS A 99 5.43 -12.63 7.41
CA HIS A 99 6.68 -13.12 7.99
C HIS A 99 7.85 -12.18 7.73
N HIS A 100 8.19 -11.92 6.45
CA HIS A 100 9.42 -11.21 6.08
C HIS A 100 9.14 -9.89 5.37
N LEU A 101 9.87 -8.86 5.78
CA LEU A 101 9.94 -7.59 5.05
C LEU A 101 10.82 -7.77 3.80
N TYR A 102 10.27 -7.52 2.62
CA TYR A 102 10.92 -7.73 1.32
C TYR A 102 11.35 -9.18 1.01
N GLY A 103 10.70 -10.16 1.65
CA GLY A 103 10.90 -11.59 1.38
C GLY A 103 9.76 -12.23 0.59
N GLY A 104 9.99 -13.47 0.14
CA GLY A 104 9.03 -14.26 -0.63
C GLY A 104 9.11 -14.01 -2.14
N ASP A 105 8.16 -14.61 -2.87
CA ASP A 105 8.05 -14.46 -4.32
C ASP A 105 7.11 -13.29 -4.70
N LYS A 106 6.93 -13.07 -6.01
CA LYS A 106 6.04 -12.03 -6.53
C LYS A 106 4.58 -12.21 -6.09
N GLU A 107 4.15 -13.46 -5.90
CA GLU A 107 2.79 -13.74 -5.43
C GLU A 107 2.63 -13.31 -3.97
N ASN A 108 3.59 -13.64 -3.10
CA ASN A 108 3.61 -13.16 -1.72
C ASN A 108 3.67 -11.63 -1.66
N ARG A 109 4.46 -11.01 -2.54
CA ARG A 109 4.51 -9.56 -2.65
C ARG A 109 3.15 -8.95 -3.00
N LEU A 110 2.44 -9.51 -3.99
CA LEU A 110 1.07 -9.09 -4.30
C LEU A 110 0.13 -9.25 -3.10
N LYS A 111 0.20 -10.39 -2.39
CA LYS A 111 -0.62 -10.63 -1.18
C LYS A 111 -0.36 -9.59 -0.09
N GLN A 112 0.91 -9.21 0.12
CA GLN A 112 1.29 -8.14 1.06
C GLN A 112 0.71 -6.79 0.66
N GLU A 113 0.78 -6.42 -0.62
CA GLU A 113 0.25 -5.15 -1.10
C GLU A 113 -1.29 -5.10 -1.07
N LEU A 114 -1.95 -6.21 -1.40
CA LEU A 114 -3.41 -6.34 -1.22
C LEU A 114 -3.78 -6.21 0.26
N LEU A 115 -3.03 -6.87 1.15
CA LEU A 115 -3.25 -6.75 2.59
C LEU A 115 -3.06 -5.33 3.09
N LEU A 116 -1.98 -4.67 2.69
CA LEU A 116 -1.67 -3.30 3.10
C LEU A 116 -2.70 -2.31 2.56
N GLY A 117 -3.01 -2.35 1.25
CA GLY A 117 -3.90 -1.37 0.64
C GLY A 117 -5.37 -1.61 0.94
N ILE A 118 -5.90 -2.80 0.63
CA ILE A 118 -7.32 -3.13 0.88
C ILE A 118 -7.56 -3.27 2.38
N GLY A 119 -6.71 -4.05 3.06
CA GLY A 119 -6.83 -4.24 4.51
C GLY A 119 -6.66 -2.92 5.26
N GLY A 120 -5.75 -2.04 4.82
CA GLY A 120 -5.56 -0.73 5.44
C GLY A 120 -6.80 0.17 5.41
N ILE A 121 -7.55 0.19 4.31
CA ILE A 121 -8.82 0.94 4.28
C ILE A 121 -9.89 0.25 5.15
N ARG A 122 -9.92 -1.07 5.18
CA ARG A 122 -10.88 -1.82 6.01
C ARG A 122 -10.66 -1.62 7.51
N ILE A 123 -9.41 -1.49 7.97
CA ILE A 123 -9.18 -1.26 9.42
C ILE A 123 -9.75 0.06 9.88
N LEU A 124 -9.67 1.11 9.05
CA LEU A 124 -10.22 2.43 9.41
C LEU A 124 -11.71 2.31 9.72
N ARG A 125 -12.43 1.51 8.92
CA ARG A 125 -13.85 1.26 9.12
C ARG A 125 -14.15 0.44 10.37
N VAL A 126 -13.40 -0.64 10.60
CA VAL A 126 -13.54 -1.49 11.80
C VAL A 126 -13.25 -0.72 13.09
N LEU A 127 -12.38 0.29 13.01
CA LEU A 127 -12.01 1.15 14.13
C LEU A 127 -12.86 2.42 14.23
N GLY A 128 -13.75 2.70 13.27
CA GLY A 128 -14.56 3.91 13.25
C GLY A 128 -13.74 5.19 13.00
N ILE A 129 -12.58 5.08 12.34
CA ILE A 129 -11.70 6.20 12.02
C ILE A 129 -12.11 6.78 10.68
N ASN A 130 -12.53 8.04 10.70
CA ASN A 130 -12.79 8.82 9.49
C ASN A 130 -11.53 9.61 9.12
N ALA A 131 -11.09 9.49 7.87
CA ALA A 131 -9.92 10.19 7.36
C ALA A 131 -10.32 11.07 6.17
N ASP A 132 -9.87 12.33 6.20
CA ASP A 132 -10.09 13.29 5.11
C ASP A 132 -9.07 13.15 3.98
N LEU A 133 -7.84 12.75 4.34
CA LEU A 133 -6.70 12.62 3.43
C LEU A 133 -6.03 11.26 3.59
N PHE A 134 -5.61 10.69 2.47
CA PHE A 134 -4.94 9.40 2.37
C PHE A 134 -3.56 9.59 1.76
N HIS A 135 -2.54 8.99 2.36
CA HIS A 135 -1.17 9.09 1.86
C HIS A 135 -0.64 7.71 1.49
N SER A 136 -0.41 7.50 0.20
CA SER A 136 0.32 6.34 -0.33
C SER A 136 1.82 6.63 -0.23
N ASN A 137 2.52 5.96 0.68
CA ASN A 137 3.97 6.00 0.75
C ASN A 137 4.52 4.85 -0.10
N GLU A 138 5.10 5.19 -1.24
CA GLU A 138 5.48 4.28 -2.33
C GLU A 138 4.28 3.53 -2.95
N GLY A 139 4.52 2.87 -4.10
CA GLY A 139 3.48 2.15 -4.86
C GLY A 139 2.84 0.97 -4.11
N HIS A 140 3.49 0.42 -3.09
CA HIS A 140 3.02 -0.79 -2.39
C HIS A 140 1.67 -0.63 -1.67
N SER A 141 1.27 0.61 -1.41
CA SER A 141 -0.02 0.94 -0.80
C SER A 141 -1.07 1.38 -1.82
N ALA A 142 -0.78 1.36 -3.13
CA ALA A 142 -1.68 1.94 -4.14
C ALA A 142 -3.09 1.31 -4.19
N PHE A 143 -3.24 0.07 -3.72
CA PHE A 143 -4.54 -0.58 -3.58
C PHE A 143 -5.50 0.14 -2.62
N ILE A 144 -5.02 1.08 -1.78
CA ILE A 144 -5.90 1.96 -0.97
C ILE A 144 -6.91 2.68 -1.87
N GLY A 145 -6.49 3.15 -3.05
CA GLY A 145 -7.37 3.91 -3.93
C GLY A 145 -8.49 3.02 -4.50
N LEU A 146 -8.17 1.77 -4.86
CA LEU A 146 -9.14 0.82 -5.39
C LEU A 146 -10.19 0.40 -4.35
N GLU A 147 -9.79 0.18 -3.09
CA GLU A 147 -10.77 -0.13 -2.03
C GLU A 147 -11.66 1.07 -1.70
N ARG A 148 -11.10 2.30 -1.74
CA ARG A 148 -11.89 3.53 -1.56
C ARG A 148 -12.91 3.73 -2.69
N LEU A 149 -12.51 3.52 -3.95
CA LEU A 149 -13.44 3.54 -5.09
C LEU A 149 -14.59 2.56 -4.87
N ARG A 150 -14.27 1.32 -4.49
CA ARG A 150 -15.28 0.27 -4.21
C ARG A 150 -16.26 0.75 -3.16
N ILE A 151 -15.79 1.32 -2.05
CA ILE A 151 -16.66 1.82 -0.96
C ILE A 151 -17.59 2.92 -1.47
N LEU A 152 -17.05 3.96 -2.13
CA LEU A 152 -17.83 5.08 -2.64
C LEU A 152 -18.90 4.64 -3.65
N ILE A 153 -18.57 3.70 -4.53
CA ILE A 153 -19.52 3.16 -5.52
C ILE A 153 -20.59 2.30 -4.83
N SER A 154 -20.20 1.44 -3.88
CA SER A 154 -21.14 0.49 -3.26
C SER A 154 -22.02 1.11 -2.18
N GLU A 155 -21.54 2.13 -1.46
CA GLU A 155 -22.19 2.66 -0.26
C GLU A 155 -22.71 4.09 -0.43
N ASN A 156 -22.05 4.89 -1.29
CA ASN A 156 -22.49 6.25 -1.61
C ASN A 156 -23.17 6.33 -2.99
N ASN A 157 -23.28 5.20 -3.69
CA ASN A 157 -23.91 5.08 -5.01
C ASN A 157 -23.34 6.06 -6.05
N LEU A 158 -22.06 6.42 -5.93
CA LEU A 158 -21.37 7.23 -6.92
C LEU A 158 -21.12 6.41 -8.19
N SER A 159 -21.11 7.11 -9.34
CA SER A 159 -20.53 6.55 -10.56
C SER A 159 -19.02 6.35 -10.40
N PHE A 160 -18.42 5.53 -11.26
CA PHE A 160 -16.98 5.32 -11.25
C PHE A 160 -16.20 6.64 -11.38
N THR A 161 -16.62 7.51 -12.30
CA THR A 161 -15.96 8.81 -12.55
C THR A 161 -16.06 9.74 -11.34
N GLU A 162 -17.23 9.84 -10.70
CA GLU A 162 -17.39 10.66 -9.48
C GLU A 162 -16.53 10.12 -8.34
N ALA A 163 -16.53 8.80 -8.12
CA ALA A 163 -15.70 8.16 -7.10
C ALA A 163 -14.20 8.39 -7.38
N LEU A 164 -13.78 8.34 -8.64
CA LEU A 164 -12.41 8.60 -9.05
C LEU A 164 -11.96 10.02 -8.73
N GLU A 165 -12.79 11.03 -9.00
CA GLU A 165 -12.49 12.41 -8.64
C GLU A 165 -12.35 12.58 -7.11
N VAL A 166 -13.27 12.00 -6.33
CA VAL A 166 -13.19 12.02 -4.86
C VAL A 166 -11.91 11.36 -4.36
N VAL A 167 -11.57 10.17 -4.88
CA VAL A 167 -10.35 9.44 -4.49
C VAL A 167 -9.11 10.22 -4.84
N ARG A 168 -9.02 10.75 -6.07
CA ARG A 168 -7.87 11.56 -6.50
C ARG A 168 -7.70 12.77 -5.61
N ALA A 169 -8.75 13.59 -5.45
CA ALA A 169 -8.71 14.84 -4.70
C ALA A 169 -8.28 14.69 -3.22
N SER A 170 -8.43 13.49 -2.66
CA SER A 170 -8.11 13.18 -1.25
C SER A 170 -6.93 12.23 -1.09
N THR A 171 -6.17 11.93 -2.16
CA THR A 171 -5.00 11.04 -2.10
C THR A 171 -3.71 11.77 -2.49
N LEU A 172 -2.71 11.62 -1.63
CA LEU A 172 -1.34 12.06 -1.84
C LEU A 172 -0.47 10.82 -2.11
N PHE A 173 0.42 10.89 -3.09
CA PHE A 173 1.42 9.87 -3.35
C PHE A 173 2.82 10.45 -3.13
N THR A 174 3.70 9.69 -2.48
CA THR A 174 5.13 10.00 -2.41
C THR A 174 5.92 8.79 -2.85
N THR A 175 6.81 8.97 -3.82
CA THR A 175 7.79 7.94 -4.22
C THR A 175 9.14 8.25 -3.58
N HIS A 176 9.83 7.18 -3.18
CA HIS A 176 11.19 7.22 -2.63
C HIS A 176 12.20 6.60 -3.60
N THR A 177 11.71 5.97 -4.66
CA THR A 177 12.50 5.16 -5.58
C THR A 177 12.82 5.95 -6.86
N PRO A 178 14.11 6.25 -7.15
CA PRO A 178 14.49 7.01 -8.33
C PRO A 178 14.73 6.12 -9.56
N VAL A 179 14.40 4.83 -9.51
CA VAL A 179 14.71 3.86 -10.57
C VAL A 179 13.53 2.95 -10.89
N PRO A 180 13.21 2.72 -12.19
CA PRO A 180 12.09 1.86 -12.59
C PRO A 180 12.10 0.47 -11.98
N ALA A 181 13.29 -0.12 -11.77
CA ALA A 181 13.44 -1.48 -11.24
C ALA A 181 12.99 -1.63 -9.78
N GLY A 182 12.88 -0.54 -9.02
CA GLY A 182 12.40 -0.59 -7.63
C GLY A 182 10.88 -0.43 -7.50
N HIS A 183 10.16 -0.27 -8.61
CA HIS A 183 8.69 -0.20 -8.60
C HIS A 183 8.09 -1.57 -8.87
N ASP A 184 7.28 -2.06 -7.93
CA ASP A 184 6.60 -3.34 -8.08
C ASP A 184 5.67 -3.35 -9.30
N ALA A 185 5.77 -4.42 -10.07
CA ALA A 185 4.98 -4.64 -11.27
C ALA A 185 4.57 -6.12 -11.40
N PHE A 186 3.27 -6.35 -11.56
CA PHE A 186 2.68 -7.68 -11.56
C PHE A 186 2.20 -8.09 -12.96
N ASP A 187 2.37 -9.37 -13.26
CA ASP A 187 1.84 -9.98 -14.48
C ASP A 187 0.30 -10.06 -14.39
N GLU A 188 -0.38 -9.81 -15.51
CA GLU A 188 -1.84 -9.72 -15.55
C GLU A 188 -2.52 -11.00 -15.02
N ASN A 189 -2.01 -12.17 -15.38
CA ASN A 189 -2.54 -13.46 -14.91
C ASN A 189 -2.51 -13.59 -13.37
N LEU A 190 -1.48 -13.04 -12.74
CA LEU A 190 -1.37 -13.05 -11.28
C LEU A 190 -2.43 -12.16 -10.66
N LEU A 191 -2.63 -10.95 -11.18
CA LEU A 191 -3.71 -10.06 -10.73
C LEU A 191 -5.08 -10.67 -10.98
N ARG A 192 -5.30 -11.26 -12.15
CA ARG A 192 -6.57 -11.90 -12.50
C ARG A 192 -6.93 -13.01 -11.52
N THR A 193 -5.93 -13.76 -11.07
CA THR A 193 -6.11 -14.79 -10.05
C THR A 193 -6.64 -14.20 -8.74
N TYR A 194 -6.08 -13.09 -8.25
CA TYR A 194 -6.38 -12.55 -6.92
C TYR A 194 -7.54 -11.54 -6.88
N ILE A 195 -7.69 -10.73 -7.93
CA ILE A 195 -8.58 -9.55 -7.92
C ILE A 195 -9.48 -9.44 -9.16
N ALA A 196 -9.73 -10.54 -9.90
CA ALA A 196 -10.68 -10.54 -11.03
C ALA A 196 -12.08 -9.98 -10.71
N HIS A 197 -12.48 -10.02 -9.45
CA HIS A 197 -13.77 -9.53 -8.98
C HIS A 197 -13.81 -8.01 -8.70
N TYR A 198 -12.67 -7.31 -8.71
CA TYR A 198 -12.63 -5.87 -8.42
C TYR A 198 -13.25 -5.03 -9.54
N PRO A 199 -12.95 -5.24 -10.83
CA PRO A 199 -13.49 -4.39 -11.91
C PRO A 199 -15.02 -4.37 -11.96
N GLU A 200 -15.65 -5.52 -11.74
CA GLU A 200 -17.12 -5.61 -11.64
C GLU A 200 -17.67 -4.74 -10.50
N ARG A 201 -17.04 -4.77 -9.32
CA ARG A 201 -17.41 -3.90 -8.17
C ARG A 201 -17.18 -2.42 -8.44
N LEU A 202 -16.24 -2.11 -9.33
CA LEU A 202 -15.94 -0.76 -9.78
C LEU A 202 -16.80 -0.34 -10.99
N LYS A 203 -17.63 -1.23 -11.53
CA LYS A 203 -18.46 -1.01 -12.73
C LYS A 203 -17.63 -0.62 -13.96
N ILE A 204 -16.44 -1.22 -14.10
CA ILE A 204 -15.54 -1.05 -15.26
C ILE A 204 -15.12 -2.41 -15.81
N SER A 205 -14.63 -2.41 -17.05
CA SER A 205 -14.04 -3.58 -17.68
C SER A 205 -12.68 -3.95 -17.07
N TRP A 206 -12.24 -5.18 -17.33
CA TRP A 206 -10.91 -5.64 -16.93
C TRP A 206 -9.79 -4.82 -17.60
N ASP A 207 -9.98 -4.42 -18.86
CA ASP A 207 -9.00 -3.60 -19.59
C ASP A 207 -8.90 -2.18 -19.03
N GLU A 208 -10.04 -1.55 -18.67
CA GLU A 208 -10.05 -0.27 -17.97
C GLU A 208 -9.36 -0.37 -16.60
N PHE A 209 -9.54 -1.48 -15.89
CA PHE A 209 -8.82 -1.73 -14.64
C PHE A 209 -7.32 -1.83 -14.87
N MET A 210 -6.89 -2.66 -15.85
CA MET A 210 -5.48 -2.84 -16.18
C MET A 210 -4.83 -1.53 -16.66
N ALA A 211 -5.58 -0.66 -17.33
CA ALA A 211 -5.10 0.65 -17.76
C ALA A 211 -4.60 1.52 -16.59
N PHE A 212 -5.06 1.32 -15.34
CA PHE A 212 -4.50 2.04 -14.18
C PHE A 212 -3.05 1.65 -13.88
N GLY A 213 -2.65 0.43 -14.17
CA GLY A 213 -1.28 -0.03 -13.96
C GLY A 213 -0.36 0.15 -15.16
N ARG A 214 -0.83 0.68 -16.29
CA ARG A 214 -0.06 0.78 -17.55
C ARG A 214 0.31 2.22 -17.88
N SER A 215 1.47 2.43 -18.50
CA SER A 215 1.82 3.72 -19.12
C SER A 215 1.13 3.90 -20.47
N ASN A 216 1.00 2.82 -21.25
CA ASN A 216 0.16 2.78 -22.44
C ASN A 216 -1.04 1.85 -22.20
N PRO A 217 -2.27 2.37 -22.02
CA PRO A 217 -3.47 1.56 -21.80
C PRO A 217 -3.69 0.46 -22.85
N GLU A 218 -3.29 0.71 -24.10
CA GLU A 218 -3.49 -0.21 -25.23
C GLU A 218 -2.42 -1.31 -25.30
N ASN A 219 -1.33 -1.19 -24.55
CA ASN A 219 -0.27 -2.19 -24.54
C ASN A 219 -0.59 -3.34 -23.57
N GLY A 220 -1.25 -4.37 -24.07
CA GLY A 220 -1.59 -5.58 -23.29
C GLY A 220 -0.39 -6.32 -22.69
N ASN A 221 0.83 -6.12 -23.21
CA ASN A 221 2.03 -6.78 -22.71
C ASN A 221 2.68 -6.04 -21.52
N GLU A 222 2.21 -4.83 -21.20
CA GLU A 222 2.75 -4.07 -20.09
C GLU A 222 2.22 -4.62 -18.76
N LYS A 223 3.17 -4.94 -17.86
CA LYS A 223 2.85 -5.37 -16.48
C LYS A 223 2.14 -4.26 -15.73
N PHE A 224 1.30 -4.64 -14.78
CA PHE A 224 0.60 -3.70 -13.94
C PHE A 224 1.55 -3.09 -12.92
N ASN A 225 1.97 -1.86 -13.17
CA ASN A 225 2.89 -1.11 -12.32
C ASN A 225 2.14 -0.38 -11.20
N MET A 226 2.54 -0.66 -9.97
CA MET A 226 1.87 -0.15 -8.77
C MET A 226 2.07 1.36 -8.56
N SER A 227 3.16 1.91 -9.06
CA SER A 227 3.40 3.36 -8.99
C SER A 227 2.61 4.13 -10.04
N TYR A 228 2.29 3.50 -11.17
CA TYR A 228 1.33 4.06 -12.14
C TYR A 228 -0.07 4.06 -11.54
N LEU A 229 -0.48 2.99 -10.87
CA LEU A 229 -1.74 2.95 -10.11
C LEU A 229 -1.78 4.07 -9.06
N ALA A 230 -0.74 4.20 -8.22
CA ALA A 230 -0.66 5.23 -7.18
C ALA A 230 -0.76 6.64 -7.77
N ALA A 231 0.00 6.93 -8.83
CA ALA A 231 0.00 8.23 -9.48
C ALA A 231 -1.35 8.55 -10.14
N LYS A 232 -2.00 7.58 -10.80
CA LYS A 232 -3.31 7.76 -11.43
C LYS A 232 -4.46 7.88 -10.43
N LEU A 233 -4.31 7.39 -9.20
CA LEU A 233 -5.31 7.53 -8.14
C LEU A 233 -5.02 8.67 -7.16
N SER A 234 -3.99 9.49 -7.41
CA SER A 234 -3.61 10.61 -6.54
C SER A 234 -3.75 11.95 -7.25
N GLN A 235 -4.09 12.98 -6.47
CA GLN A 235 -4.05 14.36 -6.94
C GLN A 235 -2.62 14.86 -7.06
N GLU A 236 -1.81 14.56 -6.03
CA GLU A 236 -0.43 15.04 -5.94
C GLU A 236 0.55 13.87 -5.85
N VAL A 237 1.64 14.01 -6.60
CA VAL A 237 2.78 13.10 -6.55
C VAL A 237 3.97 13.89 -6.02
N ASN A 238 4.67 13.34 -5.02
CA ASN A 238 5.80 13.99 -4.37
C ASN A 238 7.05 13.12 -4.49
N ALA A 239 8.20 13.79 -4.65
CA ALA A 239 9.51 13.19 -4.51
C ALA A 239 10.19 13.74 -3.25
N VAL A 240 11.15 12.99 -2.70
CA VAL A 240 11.81 13.35 -1.43
C VAL A 240 12.95 14.37 -1.54
N SER A 241 13.36 14.74 -2.76
CA SER A 241 14.37 15.77 -2.99
C SER A 241 14.17 16.44 -4.36
N LYS A 242 14.82 17.58 -4.61
CA LYS A 242 14.73 18.29 -5.89
C LYS A 242 15.22 17.41 -7.05
N LEU A 243 16.43 16.85 -6.92
CA LEU A 243 17.01 15.97 -7.95
C LEU A 243 16.15 14.72 -8.15
N HIS A 244 15.63 14.14 -7.07
CA HIS A 244 14.71 13.02 -7.18
C HIS A 244 13.44 13.44 -7.93
N GLY A 245 12.90 14.62 -7.67
CA GLY A 245 11.73 15.15 -8.39
C GLY A 245 11.95 15.30 -9.89
N GLU A 246 13.15 15.66 -10.34
CA GLU A 246 13.50 15.69 -11.77
C GLU A 246 13.42 14.29 -12.38
N VAL A 247 14.06 13.30 -11.74
CA VAL A 247 14.03 11.89 -12.17
C VAL A 247 12.60 11.32 -12.14
N THR A 248 11.84 11.60 -11.09
CA THR A 248 10.45 11.14 -10.95
C THR A 248 9.54 11.69 -12.05
N ARG A 249 9.72 12.97 -12.44
CA ARG A 249 8.95 13.59 -13.54
C ARG A 249 9.25 12.92 -14.87
N GLU A 250 10.52 12.59 -15.14
CA GLU A 250 10.91 11.86 -16.35
C GLU A 250 10.31 10.46 -16.35
N MET A 251 10.40 9.74 -15.23
CA MET A 251 9.89 8.38 -15.08
C MET A 251 8.37 8.28 -15.32
N PHE A 252 7.60 9.25 -14.80
CA PHE A 252 6.13 9.28 -14.96
C PHE A 252 5.63 10.09 -16.15
N SER A 253 6.50 10.71 -16.93
CA SER A 253 6.12 11.50 -18.11
C SER A 253 5.23 10.73 -19.10
N LYS A 254 5.43 9.41 -19.19
CA LYS A 254 4.66 8.51 -20.06
C LYS A 254 3.17 8.43 -19.70
N LEU A 255 2.79 8.73 -18.46
CA LEU A 255 1.40 8.69 -18.01
C LEU A 255 0.57 9.90 -18.51
N TRP A 256 1.23 10.99 -18.90
CA TRP A 256 0.59 12.21 -19.37
C TRP A 256 1.18 12.65 -20.72
N GLN A 257 0.90 11.87 -21.76
CA GLN A 257 1.33 12.18 -23.12
C GLN A 257 0.85 13.59 -23.53
N GLY A 258 1.74 14.38 -24.13
CA GLY A 258 1.46 15.77 -24.51
C GLY A 258 1.78 16.82 -23.44
N TYR A 259 2.10 16.42 -22.21
CA TYR A 259 2.58 17.33 -21.17
C TYR A 259 4.10 17.23 -20.99
N LEU A 260 4.77 18.38 -20.85
CA LEU A 260 6.20 18.38 -20.53
C LEU A 260 6.41 17.90 -19.08
N PRO A 261 7.45 17.11 -18.78
CA PRO A 261 7.67 16.51 -17.45
C PRO A 261 7.58 17.50 -16.28
N ARG A 262 8.02 18.75 -16.49
CA ARG A 262 7.95 19.84 -15.49
C ARG A 262 6.52 20.20 -15.02
N PHE A 263 5.49 19.86 -15.79
CA PHE A 263 4.08 20.17 -15.47
C PHE A 263 3.32 18.98 -14.89
N VAL A 264 3.96 17.81 -14.80
CA VAL A 264 3.32 16.53 -14.47
C VAL A 264 3.29 16.23 -12.96
N ILE A 265 4.20 16.83 -12.18
CA ILE A 265 4.36 16.56 -10.74
C ILE A 265 4.57 17.88 -9.99
N ARG A 266 3.61 18.27 -9.14
CA ARG A 266 3.67 19.47 -8.29
C ARG A 266 4.03 19.10 -6.86
N GLY A 267 5.29 18.79 -6.61
CA GLY A 267 5.77 18.46 -5.27
C GLY A 267 7.25 18.74 -5.10
N GLU A 268 7.61 20.02 -4.89
CA GLU A 268 8.96 20.40 -4.47
C GLU A 268 8.98 20.58 -2.95
N LYS A 269 9.42 19.57 -2.18
CA LYS A 269 9.90 19.84 -0.82
C LYS A 269 11.34 20.31 -0.89
N GLY A 270 11.49 21.62 -1.05
CA GLY A 270 12.76 22.33 -0.95
C GLY A 270 12.66 23.50 0.03
N LYS A 271 13.27 23.32 1.20
CA LYS A 271 13.48 24.28 2.31
C LYS A 271 12.31 24.46 3.30
N ILE A 272 12.44 23.77 4.43
CA ILE A 272 12.10 24.41 5.71
C ILE A 272 13.07 25.59 5.81
N LYS A 273 12.56 26.82 5.65
CA LYS A 273 13.29 28.01 6.12
C LYS A 273 13.33 27.89 7.64
N THR A 274 14.48 27.51 8.18
CA THR A 274 14.83 27.88 9.54
C THR A 274 14.94 29.40 9.55
N ASN A 275 14.05 30.06 10.30
CA ASN A 275 14.22 31.46 10.67
C ASN A 275 15.47 31.62 11.53
#